data_AF-A0A534J9T2-F1
#
_entry.id   AF-A0A534J9T2-F1
#
_cell.length_a   1.000
_cell.length_b   1.000
_cell.length_c   1.000
_cell.angle_alpha   90.00
_cell.angle_beta   90.00
_cell.angle_gamma   90.00
#
_symmetry.space_group_name_H-M   'P 1'
#
loop_
_entity.id
_entity.type
_entity.pdbx_description
1 polymer ?
#
loop_
_entity_poly.entity_id
_entity_poly.type
_entity_poly.pdbx_seq_one_letter_code
_entity_poly.pdbx_strand_id
1 'polypeptide(L)'
;MASKKSEAKAGGRGEDWFDALDAELEKKTREIVQSVGDESVEREELNRAILEDFWKIWKRFNKVKVFMSIEPPYDSWGLFADTFPEGEWSWKPGFRPGSVTTIQLVDRTTNQGRVGDALKVTHVNVDDKPSLRVTFEYCEGEHYYKYSGWKRIWSIHTLSEQSLARADLKALRTLFGDIVKVWYESHLRRNRDLLIKYLKAEYPRVETYSQ
;
A
#
# COMPACT_ATOMS: atom_id res chain seq x y z
N MET A 1 62.96 -0.70 -53.64
CA MET A 1 61.80 -1.55 -53.33
C MET A 1 61.80 -1.90 -51.84
N ALA A 2 60.61 -2.16 -51.29
CA ALA A 2 60.28 -2.62 -49.93
C ALA A 2 60.28 -1.58 -48.81
N SER A 3 59.31 -1.54 -47.89
CA SER A 3 57.86 -1.75 -47.92
C SER A 3 57.39 -1.14 -46.59
N LYS A 4 56.44 -0.19 -46.62
CA LYS A 4 55.82 0.34 -45.40
C LYS A 4 54.96 -0.77 -44.79
N LYS A 5 55.33 -1.25 -43.61
CA LYS A 5 54.48 -2.12 -42.78
C LYS A 5 53.52 -1.20 -42.02
N SER A 6 52.26 -1.13 -42.47
CA SER A 6 51.16 -0.57 -41.69
C SER A 6 50.73 -1.60 -40.65
N GLU A 7 50.86 -1.26 -39.37
CA GLU A 7 50.23 -1.99 -38.27
C GLU A 7 48.71 -1.83 -38.38
N ALA A 8 48.00 -2.94 -38.55
CA ALA A 8 46.56 -2.99 -38.43
C ALA A 8 46.20 -3.00 -36.93
N LYS A 9 45.51 -1.95 -36.48
CA LYS A 9 44.85 -1.88 -35.17
C LYS A 9 43.86 -3.04 -35.04
N ALA A 10 44.18 -4.00 -34.18
CA ALA A 10 43.24 -4.94 -33.61
C ALA A 10 42.58 -4.29 -32.39
N GLY A 11 41.49 -3.55 -32.60
CA GLY A 11 40.72 -2.92 -31.53
C GLY A 11 39.45 -2.31 -32.10
N GLY A 12 38.35 -3.06 -32.09
CA GLY A 12 37.09 -2.57 -32.70
C GLY A 12 35.89 -3.50 -32.65
N ARG A 13 35.84 -4.47 -31.73
CA ARG A 13 34.63 -5.31 -31.55
C ARG A 13 34.18 -5.46 -30.09
N GLY A 14 35.06 -5.22 -29.13
CA GLY A 14 34.77 -5.31 -27.70
C GLY A 14 34.26 -4.01 -27.07
N GLU A 15 34.69 -2.85 -27.57
CA GLU A 15 34.21 -1.53 -27.11
C GLU A 15 32.83 -1.21 -27.71
N ASP A 16 32.64 -1.49 -28.99
CA ASP A 16 31.44 -1.10 -29.77
C ASP A 16 30.13 -1.75 -29.26
N TRP A 17 30.19 -2.98 -28.72
CA TRP A 17 28.98 -3.65 -28.20
C TRP A 17 28.61 -3.18 -26.79
N PHE A 18 29.60 -2.77 -25.98
CA PHE A 18 29.35 -2.28 -24.63
C PHE A 18 28.86 -0.83 -24.68
N ASP A 19 29.41 0.00 -25.56
CA ASP A 19 28.91 1.36 -25.77
C ASP A 19 27.46 1.37 -26.30
N ALA A 20 27.11 0.41 -27.17
CA ALA A 20 25.74 0.21 -27.62
C ALA A 20 24.80 -0.26 -26.48
N LEU A 21 25.29 -1.18 -25.63
CA LEU A 21 24.55 -1.64 -24.45
C LEU A 21 24.33 -0.49 -23.46
N ASP A 22 25.37 0.28 -23.16
CA ASP A 22 25.32 1.39 -22.22
C ASP A 22 24.34 2.47 -22.70
N ALA A 23 24.35 2.80 -23.99
CA ALA A 23 23.35 3.69 -24.58
C ALA A 23 21.91 3.16 -24.47
N GLU A 24 21.69 1.85 -24.64
CA GLU A 24 20.37 1.23 -24.46
C GLU A 24 19.93 1.24 -22.99
N LEU A 25 20.86 0.95 -22.06
CA LEU A 25 20.61 0.98 -20.62
C LEU A 25 20.32 2.40 -20.13
N GLU A 26 21.04 3.41 -20.61
CA GLU A 26 20.76 4.82 -20.32
C GLU A 26 19.40 5.25 -20.85
N LYS A 27 19.03 4.83 -22.05
CA LYS A 27 17.72 5.13 -22.63
C LYS A 27 16.60 4.51 -21.78
N LYS A 28 16.73 3.21 -21.43
CA LYS A 28 15.78 2.54 -20.53
C LYS A 28 15.72 3.21 -19.15
N THR A 29 16.86 3.63 -18.61
CA THR A 29 16.92 4.33 -17.33
C THR A 29 16.14 5.64 -17.39
N ARG A 30 16.32 6.44 -18.44
CA ARG A 30 15.58 7.70 -18.63
C ARG A 30 14.07 7.48 -18.77
N GLU A 31 13.66 6.51 -19.57
CA GLU A 31 12.25 6.14 -19.75
C GLU A 31 11.61 5.67 -18.44
N ILE A 32 12.29 4.83 -17.67
CA ILE A 32 11.81 4.35 -16.37
C ILE A 32 11.74 5.49 -15.35
N VAL A 33 12.77 6.34 -15.26
CA VAL A 33 12.77 7.48 -14.33
C VAL A 33 11.62 8.43 -14.62
N GLN A 34 11.33 8.69 -15.89
CA GLN A 34 10.19 9.52 -16.28
C GLN A 34 8.86 8.86 -15.89
N SER A 35 8.65 7.59 -16.26
CA SER A 35 7.43 6.83 -15.92
C SER A 35 7.19 6.76 -14.41
N VAL A 36 8.23 6.47 -13.63
CA VAL A 36 8.16 6.42 -12.16
C VAL A 36 7.89 7.81 -11.58
N GLY A 37 8.45 8.87 -12.18
CA GLY A 37 8.18 10.25 -11.81
C GLY A 37 6.72 10.62 -12.01
N ASP A 38 6.15 10.30 -13.17
CA ASP A 38 4.74 10.58 -13.50
C ASP A 38 3.79 9.80 -12.57
N GLU A 39 4.05 8.51 -12.34
CA GLU A 39 3.31 7.71 -11.36
C GLU A 39 3.41 8.29 -9.95
N SER A 40 4.59 8.75 -9.53
CA SER A 40 4.76 9.36 -8.20
C SER A 40 3.94 10.63 -8.04
N VAL A 41 3.74 11.41 -9.11
CA VAL A 41 2.89 12.61 -9.08
C VAL A 41 1.42 12.22 -8.96
N GLU A 42 0.96 11.23 -9.73
CA GLU A 42 -0.42 10.73 -9.64
C GLU A 42 -0.75 10.17 -8.25
N ARG A 43 0.22 9.49 -7.61
CA ARG A 43 0.05 8.94 -6.26
C ARG A 43 0.05 10.00 -5.17
N GLU A 44 0.70 11.16 -5.39
CA GLU A 44 0.94 12.17 -4.35
C GLU A 44 -0.37 12.68 -3.74
N GLU A 45 -1.29 13.20 -4.56
CA GLU A 45 -2.55 13.77 -4.09
C GLU A 45 -3.48 12.70 -3.48
N LEU A 46 -3.53 11.53 -4.13
CA LEU A 46 -4.35 10.41 -3.69
C LEU A 46 -3.90 9.90 -2.32
N ASN A 47 -2.60 9.63 -2.16
CA ASN A 47 -2.03 9.14 -0.90
C ASN A 47 -2.17 10.17 0.21
N ARG A 48 -1.99 11.46 -0.10
CA ARG A 48 -2.22 12.56 0.85
C ARG A 48 -3.65 12.52 1.39
N ALA A 49 -4.64 12.45 0.49
CA ALA A 49 -6.05 12.42 0.88
C ALA A 49 -6.40 11.16 1.70
N ILE A 50 -5.89 10.00 1.31
CA ILE A 50 -6.15 8.73 2.01
C ILE A 50 -5.55 8.75 3.43
N LEU A 51 -4.31 9.22 3.60
CA LEU A 51 -3.68 9.35 4.92
C LEU A 51 -4.47 10.29 5.83
N GLU A 52 -4.94 11.43 5.32
CA GLU A 52 -5.78 12.36 6.07
C GLU A 52 -7.12 11.74 6.49
N ASP A 53 -7.75 10.97 5.60
CA ASP A 53 -9.00 10.31 5.89
C ASP A 53 -8.81 9.16 6.89
N PHE A 54 -7.73 8.38 6.77
CA PHE A 54 -7.36 7.34 7.73
C PHE A 54 -7.05 7.93 9.11
N TRP A 55 -6.41 9.10 9.16
CA TRP A 55 -6.21 9.84 10.41
C TRP A 55 -7.54 10.23 11.08
N LYS A 56 -8.52 10.74 10.31
CA LYS A 56 -9.85 11.08 10.85
C LYS A 56 -10.57 9.83 11.38
N ILE A 57 -10.50 8.71 10.66
CA ILE A 57 -11.08 7.43 11.08
C ILE A 57 -10.41 6.96 12.38
N TRP A 58 -9.08 6.98 12.44
CA TRP A 58 -8.29 6.61 13.60
C TRP A 58 -8.69 7.43 14.84
N LYS A 59 -8.81 8.76 14.71
CA LYS A 59 -9.28 9.63 15.81
C LYS A 59 -10.68 9.24 16.28
N ARG A 60 -11.59 8.92 15.35
CA ARG A 60 -12.95 8.50 15.71
C ARG A 60 -12.98 7.19 16.49
N PHE A 61 -12.16 6.22 16.10
CA PHE A 61 -12.06 4.93 16.79
C PHE A 61 -11.46 5.07 18.20
N ASN A 62 -10.46 5.93 18.36
CA ASN A 62 -9.88 6.20 19.68
C ASN A 62 -10.88 6.78 20.68
N LYS A 63 -11.84 7.59 20.24
CA LYS A 63 -12.90 8.15 21.11
C LYS A 63 -13.76 7.07 21.79
N VAL A 64 -13.80 5.85 21.25
CA VAL A 64 -14.50 4.71 21.83
C VAL A 64 -13.55 3.62 22.35
N LYS A 65 -12.28 3.97 22.61
CA LYS A 65 -11.24 3.07 23.13
C LYS A 65 -10.99 1.86 22.24
N VAL A 66 -11.13 2.04 20.93
CA VAL A 66 -10.67 1.07 19.93
C VAL A 66 -9.28 1.50 19.47
N PHE A 67 -8.31 0.62 19.64
CA PHE A 67 -6.91 0.94 19.42
C PHE A 67 -6.50 0.51 18.01
N MET A 68 -6.28 1.49 17.14
CA MET A 68 -5.85 1.28 15.76
C MET A 68 -4.40 1.76 15.61
N SER A 69 -3.68 1.22 14.63
CA SER A 69 -2.40 1.75 14.12
C SER A 69 -2.56 2.12 12.65
N ILE A 70 -1.94 3.23 12.24
CA ILE A 70 -1.83 3.62 10.83
C ILE A 70 -0.44 3.24 10.35
N GLU A 71 -0.33 2.65 9.17
CA GLU A 71 0.93 2.51 8.45
C GLU A 71 0.83 3.25 7.10
N PRO A 72 1.83 4.05 6.70
CA PRO A 72 3.02 4.38 7.48
C PRO A 72 2.68 5.11 8.80
N PRO A 73 3.51 4.94 9.84
CA PRO A 73 3.26 5.50 11.17
C PRO A 73 3.02 7.01 11.11
N TYR A 74 2.08 7.52 11.91
CA TYR A 74 1.67 8.93 11.80
C TYR A 74 2.79 9.93 12.12
N ASP A 75 3.80 9.54 12.90
CA ASP A 75 5.03 10.29 13.18
C ASP A 75 6.00 10.35 11.98
N SER A 76 5.81 9.48 10.98
CA SER A 76 6.60 9.52 9.74
C SER A 76 6.19 10.67 8.83
N TRP A 77 4.90 11.06 8.85
CA TRP A 77 4.32 12.02 7.90
C TRP A 77 3.68 13.25 8.54
N GLY A 78 3.27 13.16 9.80
CA GLY A 78 2.64 14.24 10.54
C GLY A 78 3.58 14.89 11.56
N LEU A 79 3.48 16.21 11.68
CA LEU A 79 3.98 16.99 12.80
C LEU A 79 2.79 17.39 13.66
N PHE A 80 2.74 16.87 14.88
CA PHE A 80 1.69 17.15 15.83
C PHE A 80 2.13 18.26 16.78
N ALA A 81 1.28 19.27 16.96
CA ALA A 81 1.52 20.34 17.91
C ALA A 81 1.27 19.87 19.36
N ASP A 82 1.14 20.82 20.29
CA ASP A 82 1.14 20.59 21.75
C ASP A 82 0.07 19.62 22.29
N THR A 83 -0.99 19.33 21.53
CA THR A 83 -2.08 18.42 21.97
C THR A 83 -2.27 17.25 21.01
N PHE A 84 -1.78 16.06 21.39
CA PHE A 84 -2.01 14.83 20.63
C PHE A 84 -3.15 14.00 21.24
N PRO A 85 -4.10 13.45 20.46
CA PRO A 85 -4.28 13.58 19.01
C PRO A 85 -5.32 14.64 18.59
N GLU A 86 -5.93 15.37 19.53
CA GLU A 86 -7.05 16.29 19.25
C GLU A 86 -6.61 17.66 18.70
N GLY A 87 -5.34 18.01 18.82
CA GLY A 87 -4.78 19.27 18.35
C GLY A 87 -4.54 19.33 16.85
N GLU A 88 -4.04 20.48 16.42
CA GLU A 88 -3.63 20.71 15.06
C GLU A 88 -2.38 19.90 14.71
N TRP A 89 -2.31 19.50 13.44
CA TRP A 89 -1.16 18.83 12.89
C TRP A 89 -0.89 19.36 11.48
N SER A 90 0.35 19.24 11.04
CA SER A 90 0.78 19.64 9.71
C SER A 90 1.63 18.55 9.06
N TRP A 91 1.73 18.57 7.74
CA TRP A 91 2.61 17.65 7.03
C TRP A 91 4.07 17.91 7.37
N LYS A 92 4.82 16.85 7.65
CA LYS A 92 6.26 16.94 7.89
C LYS A 92 6.98 17.42 6.63
N PRO A 93 7.86 18.44 6.74
CA PRO A 93 8.66 18.89 5.60
C PRO A 93 9.45 17.74 4.98
N GLY A 94 9.42 17.63 3.65
CA GLY A 94 10.13 16.60 2.91
C GLY A 94 9.45 15.22 2.87
N PHE A 95 8.33 15.01 3.57
CA PHE A 95 7.54 13.79 3.37
C PHE A 95 6.95 13.79 1.95
N ARG A 96 7.08 12.64 1.26
CA ARG A 96 6.60 12.44 -0.11
C ARG A 96 5.47 11.40 -0.11
N PRO A 97 4.20 11.82 -0.08
CA PRO A 97 3.08 10.87 -0.18
C PRO A 97 3.16 9.96 -1.40
N GLY A 98 3.66 10.43 -2.55
CA GLY A 98 3.74 9.64 -3.78
C GLY A 98 4.63 8.41 -3.69
N SER A 99 5.61 8.38 -2.78
CA SER A 99 6.49 7.23 -2.58
C SER A 99 5.88 6.14 -1.69
N VAL A 100 4.73 6.40 -1.05
CA VAL A 100 4.05 5.42 -0.20
C VAL A 100 3.35 4.39 -1.07
N THR A 101 3.78 3.14 -0.98
CA THR A 101 3.20 2.02 -1.73
C THR A 101 1.99 1.41 -1.02
N THR A 102 1.97 1.41 0.32
CA THR A 102 0.89 0.85 1.12
C THR A 102 0.48 1.82 2.23
N ILE A 103 -0.82 2.05 2.34
CA ILE A 103 -1.45 2.77 3.44
C ILE A 103 -2.46 1.84 4.09
N GLN A 104 -2.40 1.63 5.41
CA GLN A 104 -3.31 0.72 6.10
C GLN A 104 -3.72 1.20 7.49
N LEU A 105 -4.95 0.86 7.87
CA LEU A 105 -5.46 0.96 9.23
C LEU A 105 -5.54 -0.46 9.80
N VAL A 106 -4.83 -0.72 10.89
CA VAL A 106 -4.76 -2.04 11.52
C VAL A 106 -5.32 -1.96 12.93
N ASP A 107 -6.25 -2.84 13.27
CA ASP A 107 -6.82 -2.97 14.60
C ASP A 107 -5.90 -3.75 15.53
N ARG A 108 -5.66 -3.19 16.72
CA ARG A 108 -4.81 -3.72 17.79
C ARG A 108 -5.62 -4.07 19.03
N THR A 109 -6.94 -4.08 18.95
CA THR A 109 -7.85 -4.34 20.06
C THR A 109 -7.81 -5.82 20.46
N THR A 110 -7.01 -6.13 21.48
CA THR A 110 -6.76 -7.50 21.97
C THR A 110 -7.97 -8.14 22.61
N ASN A 111 -8.71 -7.40 23.43
CA ASN A 111 -9.85 -7.91 24.21
C ASN A 111 -11.09 -8.26 23.37
N GLN A 112 -11.08 -8.03 22.06
CA GLN A 112 -12.16 -8.39 21.14
C GLN A 112 -11.70 -9.39 20.05
N GLY A 113 -10.46 -9.89 20.11
CA GLY A 113 -9.95 -10.86 19.13
C GLY A 113 -9.82 -10.31 17.72
N ARG A 114 -9.55 -9.01 17.58
CA ARG A 114 -9.47 -8.29 16.29
C ARG A 114 -8.05 -7.87 15.91
N VAL A 115 -7.07 -8.37 16.64
CA VAL A 115 -5.68 -8.04 16.41
C VAL A 115 -5.31 -8.46 14.99
N GLY A 116 -5.01 -7.46 14.17
CA GLY A 116 -4.65 -7.68 12.78
C GLY A 116 -5.74 -7.37 11.77
N ASP A 117 -7.00 -7.18 12.17
CA ASP A 117 -8.05 -6.78 11.24
C ASP A 117 -7.63 -5.45 10.59
N ALA A 118 -7.53 -5.41 9.26
CA ALA A 118 -6.90 -4.29 8.58
C ALA A 118 -7.59 -3.90 7.28
N LEU A 119 -7.78 -2.61 7.10
CA LEU A 119 -8.15 -2.00 5.83
C LEU A 119 -6.88 -1.47 5.16
N LYS A 120 -6.55 -1.96 3.96
CA LYS A 120 -5.34 -1.62 3.22
C LYS A 120 -5.64 -1.02 1.88
N VAL A 121 -4.86 -0.01 1.51
CA VAL A 121 -4.77 0.53 0.16
C VAL A 121 -3.34 0.33 -0.33
N THR A 122 -3.17 -0.39 -1.42
CA THR A 122 -1.87 -0.74 -1.97
C THR A 122 -1.80 -0.39 -3.44
N HIS A 123 -0.72 0.31 -3.82
CA HIS A 123 -0.33 0.49 -5.22
C HIS A 123 0.32 -0.78 -5.73
N VAL A 124 -0.28 -1.39 -6.74
CA VAL A 124 0.16 -2.63 -7.37
C VAL A 124 0.20 -2.46 -8.88
N ASN A 125 1.03 -3.25 -9.56
CA ASN A 125 0.99 -3.34 -11.01
C ASN A 125 0.22 -4.59 -11.40
N VAL A 126 -0.87 -4.41 -12.15
CA VAL A 126 -1.68 -5.51 -12.72
C VAL A 126 -1.49 -5.45 -14.22
N ASP A 127 -0.95 -6.51 -14.81
CA ASP A 127 -0.58 -6.57 -16.24
C ASP A 127 0.26 -5.35 -16.69
N ASP A 128 1.31 -5.03 -15.90
CA ASP A 128 2.20 -3.87 -16.08
C ASP A 128 1.50 -2.50 -16.06
N LYS A 129 0.27 -2.43 -15.55
CA LYS A 129 -0.48 -1.17 -15.39
C LYS A 129 -0.60 -0.79 -13.92
N PRO A 130 -0.18 0.44 -13.55
CA PRO A 130 -0.37 0.97 -12.22
C PRO A 130 -1.85 0.94 -11.82
N SER A 131 -2.11 0.30 -10.68
CA SER A 131 -3.44 0.07 -10.15
C SER A 131 -3.45 0.29 -8.64
N LEU A 132 -4.61 0.73 -8.15
CA LEU A 132 -4.90 0.88 -6.75
C LEU A 132 -5.79 -0.27 -6.30
N ARG A 133 -5.29 -1.07 -5.36
CA ARG A 133 -6.05 -2.18 -4.76
C ARG A 133 -6.42 -1.83 -3.33
N VAL A 134 -7.70 -1.96 -3.00
CA VAL A 134 -8.22 -1.84 -1.64
C VAL A 134 -8.61 -3.22 -1.15
N THR A 135 -8.07 -3.61 0.01
CA THR A 135 -8.37 -4.91 0.63
C THR A 135 -8.79 -4.75 2.08
N PHE A 136 -9.57 -5.69 2.56
CA PHE A 136 -9.75 -5.92 3.99
C PHE A 136 -9.23 -7.29 4.35
N GLU A 137 -8.36 -7.36 5.35
CA GLU A 137 -7.83 -8.62 5.87
C GLU A 137 -8.20 -8.83 7.34
N TYR A 138 -8.34 -10.09 7.73
CA TYR A 138 -8.60 -10.45 9.12
C TYR A 138 -8.07 -11.85 9.44
N CYS A 139 -7.67 -12.06 10.68
CA CYS A 139 -7.19 -13.37 11.14
C CYS A 139 -8.38 -14.29 11.44
N GLU A 140 -8.44 -15.46 10.80
CA GLU A 140 -9.45 -16.50 11.06
C GLU A 140 -9.13 -17.32 12.32
N GLY A 141 -7.87 -17.31 12.75
CA GLY A 141 -7.38 -18.03 13.92
C GLY A 141 -6.04 -18.72 13.67
N GLU A 142 -5.61 -19.50 14.66
CA GLU A 142 -4.40 -20.31 14.58
C GLU A 142 -4.76 -21.77 14.28
N HIS A 143 -4.14 -22.33 13.25
CA HIS A 143 -4.32 -23.72 12.86
C HIS A 143 -2.99 -24.46 13.00
N TYR A 144 -3.04 -25.65 13.60
CA TYR A 144 -1.87 -26.49 13.74
C TYR A 144 -1.66 -27.36 12.49
N TYR A 145 -0.50 -27.22 11.87
CA TYR A 145 -0.04 -28.04 10.76
C TYR A 145 1.08 -28.96 11.21
N LYS A 146 0.91 -30.27 11.01
CA LYS A 146 1.82 -31.35 11.49
C LYS A 146 3.31 -31.09 11.22
N TYR A 147 3.65 -30.43 10.10
CA TYR A 147 5.03 -30.18 9.68
C TYR A 147 5.44 -28.70 9.70
N SER A 148 4.55 -27.79 10.09
CA SER A 148 4.82 -26.35 10.10
C SER A 148 4.42 -25.64 11.40
N GLY A 149 3.94 -26.38 12.39
CA GLY A 149 3.52 -25.83 13.68
C GLY A 149 2.22 -25.04 13.60
N TRP A 150 2.02 -24.17 14.59
CA TRP A 150 0.91 -23.24 14.62
C TRP A 150 1.12 -22.13 13.59
N LYS A 151 0.13 -21.95 12.71
CA LYS A 151 0.12 -20.90 11.70
C LYS A 151 -1.12 -20.05 11.83
N ARG A 152 -0.99 -18.75 11.57
CA ARG A 152 -2.15 -17.85 11.52
C ARG A 152 -2.74 -17.89 10.13
N ILE A 153 -4.05 -18.14 10.07
CA ILE A 153 -4.79 -18.13 8.82
C ILE A 153 -5.38 -16.74 8.64
N TRP A 154 -5.06 -16.12 7.51
CA TRP A 154 -5.57 -14.80 7.15
C TRP A 154 -6.56 -14.91 6.00
N SER A 155 -7.70 -14.23 6.15
CA SER A 155 -8.69 -14.04 5.11
C SER A 155 -8.50 -12.67 4.49
N ILE A 156 -8.43 -12.59 3.15
CA ILE A 156 -8.31 -11.32 2.42
C ILE A 156 -9.48 -11.16 1.45
N HIS A 157 -10.16 -10.02 1.53
CA HIS A 157 -11.24 -9.61 0.64
C HIS A 157 -10.79 -8.42 -0.19
N THR A 158 -10.90 -8.50 -1.52
CA THR A 158 -10.66 -7.34 -2.38
C THR A 158 -11.92 -6.51 -2.45
N LEU A 159 -11.85 -5.31 -1.88
CA LEU A 159 -12.96 -4.38 -1.81
C LEU A 159 -13.14 -3.59 -3.10
N SER A 160 -12.01 -3.23 -3.71
CA SER A 160 -11.95 -2.53 -4.99
C SER A 160 -10.59 -2.73 -5.64
N GLU A 161 -10.56 -2.80 -6.96
CA GLU A 161 -9.35 -2.71 -7.76
C GLU A 161 -9.64 -1.82 -8.96
N GLN A 162 -8.85 -0.77 -9.11
CA GLN A 162 -9.02 0.22 -10.18
C GLN A 162 -7.67 0.66 -10.70
N SER A 163 -7.56 0.92 -12.00
CA SER A 163 -6.34 1.54 -12.56
C SER A 163 -6.09 2.89 -11.89
N LEU A 164 -4.82 3.23 -11.63
CA LEU A 164 -4.43 4.47 -10.96
C LEU A 164 -4.98 5.70 -11.69
N ALA A 165 -4.92 5.69 -13.02
CA ALA A 165 -5.46 6.75 -13.89
C ALA A 165 -6.98 6.94 -13.80
N ARG A 166 -7.72 5.95 -13.26
CA ARG A 166 -9.17 6.01 -13.06
C ARG A 166 -9.56 6.06 -11.59
N ALA A 167 -8.59 6.23 -10.69
CA ALA A 167 -8.86 6.18 -9.26
C ALA A 167 -9.68 7.40 -8.83
N ASP A 168 -10.95 7.17 -8.49
CA ASP A 168 -11.83 8.23 -7.98
C ASP A 168 -11.81 8.27 -6.45
N LEU A 169 -11.33 9.37 -5.89
CA LEU A 169 -11.30 9.61 -4.45
C LEU A 169 -12.72 9.61 -3.84
N LYS A 170 -13.74 10.05 -4.58
CA LYS A 170 -15.12 10.06 -4.08
C LYS A 170 -15.64 8.63 -3.92
N ALA A 171 -15.45 7.78 -4.93
CA ALA A 171 -15.78 6.36 -4.85
C ALA A 171 -15.05 5.66 -3.68
N LEU A 172 -13.74 5.94 -3.50
CA LEU A 172 -12.96 5.40 -2.38
C LEU A 172 -13.52 5.82 -1.02
N ARG A 173 -13.91 7.09 -0.85
CA ARG A 173 -14.50 7.60 0.39
C ARG A 173 -15.84 6.97 0.71
N THR A 174 -16.67 6.72 -0.30
CA THR A 174 -17.92 5.96 -0.13
C THR A 174 -17.62 4.55 0.37
N LEU A 175 -16.69 3.84 -0.30
CA LEU A 175 -16.26 2.50 0.09
C LEU A 175 -15.71 2.46 1.53
N PHE A 176 -14.82 3.39 1.89
CA PHE A 176 -14.31 3.51 3.25
C PHE A 176 -15.43 3.78 4.24
N GLY A 177 -16.35 4.68 3.92
CA GLY A 177 -17.50 4.98 4.77
C GLY A 177 -18.31 3.74 5.10
N ASP A 178 -18.64 2.92 4.10
CA ASP A 178 -19.45 1.72 4.26
C ASP A 178 -18.77 0.68 5.16
N ILE A 179 -17.50 0.36 4.89
CA ILE A 179 -16.71 -0.56 5.71
C ILE A 179 -16.52 -0.03 7.13
N VAL A 180 -16.14 1.24 7.28
CA VAL A 180 -15.85 1.86 8.58
C VAL A 180 -17.11 1.92 9.45
N LYS A 181 -18.28 2.18 8.88
CA LYS A 181 -19.56 2.14 9.61
C LYS A 181 -19.83 0.76 10.21
N VAL A 182 -19.70 -0.30 9.40
CA VAL A 182 -19.91 -1.68 9.86
C VAL A 182 -18.83 -2.10 10.86
N TRP A 183 -17.57 -1.76 10.60
CA TRP A 183 -16.46 -2.04 11.52
C TRP A 183 -16.66 -1.36 12.87
N TYR A 184 -17.03 -0.08 12.87
CA TYR A 184 -17.29 0.70 14.08
C TYR A 184 -18.49 0.13 14.86
N GLU A 185 -19.61 -0.16 14.18
CA GLU A 185 -20.78 -0.80 14.81
C GLU A 185 -20.40 -2.14 15.46
N SER A 186 -19.60 -2.94 14.75
CA SER A 186 -19.17 -4.25 15.24
C SER A 186 -18.39 -4.13 16.56
N HIS A 187 -17.56 -3.09 16.74
CA HIS A 187 -16.87 -2.81 18.00
C HIS A 187 -17.82 -2.42 19.12
N LEU A 188 -18.77 -1.52 18.83
CA LEU A 188 -19.75 -1.07 19.83
C LEU A 188 -20.60 -2.24 20.35
N ARG A 189 -20.97 -3.15 19.45
CA ARG A 189 -21.72 -4.36 19.79
C ARG A 189 -20.85 -5.50 20.32
N ARG A 190 -19.52 -5.34 20.32
CA ARG A 190 -18.55 -6.41 20.63
C ARG A 190 -18.79 -7.69 19.84
N ASN A 191 -19.24 -7.54 18.59
CA ASN A 191 -19.60 -8.65 17.72
C ASN A 191 -18.85 -8.53 16.40
N ARG A 192 -17.67 -9.18 16.33
CA ARG A 192 -16.80 -9.18 15.14
C ARG A 192 -17.46 -9.84 13.93
N ASP A 193 -18.36 -10.79 14.14
CA ASP A 193 -19.04 -11.51 13.06
C ASP A 193 -19.87 -10.59 12.16
N LEU A 194 -20.32 -9.44 12.66
CA LEU A 194 -21.03 -8.46 11.84
C LEU A 194 -20.18 -7.98 10.67
N LEU A 195 -18.92 -7.63 10.95
CA LEU A 195 -17.96 -7.22 9.93
C LEU A 195 -17.61 -8.39 9.00
N ILE A 196 -17.33 -9.56 9.55
CA ILE A 196 -16.94 -10.74 8.77
C ILE A 196 -18.07 -11.17 7.82
N LYS A 197 -19.32 -11.17 8.29
CA LYS A 197 -20.50 -11.51 7.47
C LYS A 197 -20.70 -10.50 6.36
N TYR A 198 -20.58 -9.21 6.66
CA TYR A 198 -20.64 -8.14 5.67
C TYR A 198 -19.57 -8.33 4.58
N LEU A 199 -18.32 -8.56 4.98
CA LEU A 199 -17.21 -8.77 4.04
C LEU A 199 -17.46 -9.95 3.11
N LYS A 200 -17.88 -11.10 3.65
CA LYS A 200 -18.16 -12.31 2.87
C LYS A 200 -19.37 -12.18 1.94
N ALA A 201 -20.33 -11.31 2.24
CA ALA A 201 -21.53 -11.12 1.44
C ALA A 201 -21.28 -10.15 0.28
N GLU A 202 -20.56 -9.06 0.53
CA GLU A 202 -20.42 -7.96 -0.43
C GLU A 202 -19.17 -8.08 -1.32
N TYR A 203 -18.12 -8.78 -0.87
CA TYR A 203 -16.82 -8.76 -1.53
C TYR A 203 -16.28 -10.15 -1.86
N PRO A 204 -15.57 -10.31 -2.99
CA PRO A 204 -14.91 -11.55 -3.32
C PRO A 204 -13.75 -11.82 -2.35
N ARG A 205 -13.71 -13.04 -1.81
CA ARG A 205 -12.54 -13.56 -1.07
C ARG A 205 -11.47 -13.95 -2.09
N VAL A 206 -10.31 -13.31 -2.02
CA VAL A 206 -9.29 -13.45 -3.07
C VAL A 206 -8.28 -14.53 -2.74
N GLU A 207 -7.85 -14.72 -1.48
CA GLU A 207 -7.00 -15.85 -1.12
C GLU A 207 -6.85 -16.00 0.41
N THR A 208 -6.38 -17.17 0.84
CA THR A 208 -6.08 -17.48 2.25
C THR A 208 -4.60 -17.82 2.33
N TYR A 209 -3.80 -17.00 3.01
CA TYR A 209 -2.39 -17.31 3.21
C TYR A 209 -2.15 -17.72 4.67
N SER A 210 -1.29 -18.72 4.84
CA SER A 210 -0.77 -19.09 6.15
C SER A 210 0.59 -18.40 6.34
N GLN A 211 0.71 -17.55 7.36
CA GLN A 211 2.01 -17.07 7.85
C GLN A 211 2.43 -17.90 9.06
#